data_AF-A0A2A5AVE9-F1
#
_entry.id   AF-A0A2A5AVE9-F1
#
_cell.length_a   1.000
_cell.length_b   1.000
_cell.length_c   1.000
_cell.angle_alpha   90.00
_cell.angle_beta   90.00
_cell.angle_gamma   90.00
#
_symmetry.space_group_name_H-M   'P 1'
#
loop_
_entity.id
_entity.type
_entity.pdbx_description
1 polymer ?
#
loop_
_entity_poly.entity_id
_entity_poly.type
_entity_poly.pdbx_seq_one_letter_code
_entity_poly.pdbx_strand_id
1 'polypeptide(L)' 'MQNKLSQEDLANDAEIPINQVGRIERAEIKTSLSTIYRLSNALKVKPKELFDFEE' A
#
# COMPACT_ATOMS: atom_id res chain seq x y z
N MET A 1 3.27 1.85 14.42
CA MET A 1 2.36 0.72 14.72
C MET A 1 2.55 -0.32 13.63
N GLN A 2 2.95 -1.54 13.97
CA GLN A 2 2.99 -2.63 12.99
C GLN A 2 1.56 -3.17 12.90
N ASN A 3 0.84 -2.84 11.82
CA ASN A 3 -0.47 -3.42 11.55
C ASN A 3 -0.30 -4.94 11.43
N LYS A 4 -1.17 -5.73 12.08
CA LYS A 4 -1.20 -7.21 11.94
C LYS A 4 -1.78 -7.66 10.59
N LEU A 5 -1.83 -6.76 9.61
CA LEU A 5 -2.41 -6.99 8.29
C LEU A 5 -1.38 -7.71 7.42
N SER A 6 -1.72 -8.87 6.88
CA SER A 6 -0.83 -9.54 5.92
C SER A 6 -0.84 -8.81 4.56
N GLN A 7 0.16 -9.08 3.71
CA GLN A 7 0.13 -8.59 2.32
C GLN A 7 -1.10 -9.10 1.56
N GLU A 8 -1.58 -10.29 1.90
CA GLU A 8 -2.78 -10.89 1.30
C GLU A 8 -4.04 -10.12 1.73
N ASP A 9 -4.18 -9.80 3.02
CA ASP A 9 -5.29 -8.99 3.52
C ASP A 9 -5.28 -7.58 2.89
N LEU A 10 -4.10 -6.95 2.82
CA LEU A 10 -3.95 -5.63 2.19
C LEU A 10 -4.29 -5.68 0.69
N ALA A 11 -3.88 -6.73 -0.01
CA ALA A 11 -4.18 -6.93 -1.41
C ALA A 11 -5.69 -7.07 -1.65
N ASN A 12 -6.36 -7.84 -0.79
CA ASN A 12 -7.80 -8.04 -0.83
C ASN A 12 -8.54 -6.71 -0.55
N ASP A 13 -8.18 -6.00 0.51
CA ASP A 13 -8.81 -4.74 0.91
C ASP A 13 -8.58 -3.61 -0.10
N ALA A 14 -7.39 -3.55 -0.70
CA ALA A 14 -7.06 -2.59 -1.76
C ALA A 14 -7.50 -3.07 -3.15
N GLU A 15 -8.05 -4.28 -3.26
CA GLU A 15 -8.48 -4.94 -4.50
C GLU A 15 -7.38 -4.90 -5.59
N ILE A 16 -6.14 -5.21 -5.22
CA ILE A 16 -5.00 -5.34 -6.15
C ILE A 16 -4.40 -6.74 -6.07
N PRO A 17 -3.70 -7.20 -7.13
CA PRO A 17 -2.97 -8.47 -7.05
C PRO A 17 -1.95 -8.46 -5.90
N ILE A 18 -1.89 -9.54 -5.12
CA ILE A 18 -0.95 -9.68 -4.00
C ILE A 18 0.52 -9.45 -4.40
N ASN A 19 0.92 -9.89 -5.60
CA ASN A 19 2.26 -9.66 -6.12
C ASN A 19 2.56 -8.18 -6.38
N GLN A 20 1.55 -7.32 -6.61
CA GLN A 20 1.74 -5.87 -6.74
C GLN A 20 2.07 -5.25 -5.38
N VAL A 21 1.41 -5.68 -4.29
CA VAL A 21 1.72 -5.19 -2.93
C VAL A 21 3.21 -5.40 -2.63
N GLY A 22 3.69 -6.64 -2.75
CA GLY A 22 5.09 -6.95 -2.46
C GLY A 22 6.09 -6.22 -3.37
N ARG A 23 5.77 -6.06 -4.67
CA ARG A 23 6.62 -5.31 -5.61
C ARG A 23 6.65 -3.81 -5.31
N ILE A 24 5.54 -3.24 -4.83
CA ILE A 24 5.46 -1.84 -4.39
C ILE A 24 6.30 -1.64 -3.13
N GLU A 25 6.16 -2.50 -2.13
CA GLU A 25 6.93 -2.41 -0.87
C GLU A 25 8.44 -2.50 -1.10
N ARG A 26 8.88 -3.35 -2.04
CA ARG A 26 10.30 -3.48 -2.42
C ARG A 26 10.76 -2.47 -3.48
N ALA A 27 9.89 -1.53 -3.88
CA ALA A 27 10.15 -0.55 -4.93
C ALA A 27 10.58 -1.14 -6.28
N GLU A 28 10.15 -2.37 -6.60
CA GLU A 28 10.43 -3.07 -7.86
C GLU A 28 9.58 -2.54 -9.03
N ILE A 29 8.48 -1.83 -8.72
CA ILE A 29 7.61 -1.20 -9.71
C ILE A 29 7.23 0.21 -9.33
N LYS A 30 6.96 0.99 -10.38
CA LYS A 30 6.15 2.21 -10.29
C LYS A 30 4.68 1.80 -10.17
N THR A 31 3.89 2.55 -9.42
CA THR A 31 2.45 2.34 -9.32
C THR A 31 1.67 3.62 -9.61
N SER A 32 0.39 3.50 -9.91
CA SER A 32 -0.47 4.65 -10.18
C SER A 32 -0.91 5.34 -8.88
N LEU A 33 -1.24 6.63 -8.97
CA LEU A 33 -1.85 7.36 -7.86
C LEU A 33 -3.17 6.73 -7.41
N SER A 34 -3.93 6.12 -8.32
CA SER A 34 -5.14 5.38 -7.98
C SER A 34 -4.85 4.17 -7.10
N THR A 35 -3.77 3.42 -7.35
CA THR A 35 -3.35 2.30 -6.50
C THR A 35 -2.88 2.78 -5.14
N ILE A 36 -2.10 3.86 -5.09
CA ILE A 36 -1.71 4.53 -3.83
C ILE A 36 -2.94 4.91 -3.00
N TYR A 37 -3.96 5.51 -3.63
CA TYR A 37 -5.21 5.89 -2.95
C TYR A 37 -5.98 4.67 -2.40
N ARG A 38 -6.03 3.57 -3.15
CA ARG A 38 -6.65 2.31 -2.69
C ARG A 38 -5.89 1.73 -1.50
N LEU A 39 -4.56 1.70 -1.57
CA LEU A 39 -3.70 1.25 -0.48
C LEU A 39 -3.87 2.12 0.77
N SER A 40 -3.93 3.45 0.64
CA SER A 40 -4.16 4.33 1.79
C SER A 40 -5.51 4.09 2.45
N ASN A 41 -6.56 3.85 1.65
CA ASN A 41 -7.90 3.54 2.16
C ASN A 41 -7.91 2.20 2.90
N ALA A 42 -7.30 1.16 2.33
CA ALA A 42 -7.18 -0.16 2.96
C ALA A 42 -6.38 -0.10 4.28
N LEU A 43 -5.31 0.69 4.31
CA LEU A 43 -4.50 0.94 5.50
C LEU A 43 -5.14 1.91 6.51
N LYS A 44 -6.28 2.53 6.15
CA LYS A 44 -7.00 3.54 6.96
C LYS A 44 -6.12 4.74 7.34
N VAL A 45 -5.28 5.19 6.41
CA VAL A 45 -4.42 6.37 6.54
C VAL A 45 -4.73 7.37 5.43
N LYS A 46 -4.35 8.63 5.60
CA LYS A 46 -4.41 9.61 4.53
C LYS A 46 -3.33 9.31 3.49
N PRO A 47 -3.56 9.54 2.19
CA PRO A 47 -2.55 9.30 1.15
C PRO A 47 -1.19 9.96 1.43
N LYS A 48 -1.18 11.15 2.05
CA LYS A 48 0.05 11.87 2.41
C LYS A 48 0.94 11.09 3.39
N GLU A 49 0.36 10.23 4.23
CA GLU A 49 1.11 9.42 5.21
C GLU A 49 1.92 8.31 4.52
N LEU A 50 1.58 7.95 3.27
CA LEU A 50 2.39 7.04 2.44
C LEU A 50 3.63 7.72 1.82
N PHE A 51 3.72 9.05 1.92
CA PHE A 51 4.83 9.86 1.41
C PHE A 51 5.45 10.73 2.50
N ASP A 52 5.24 10.36 3.77
CA ASP A 52 5.85 11.03 4.91
C ASP A 52 7.28 10.51 5.09
N PHE A 53 8.12 10.85 4.11
CA PHE A 53 9.54 10.52 4.10
C PHE A 53 10.27 11.54 4.96
N GLU A 54 10.21 11.39 6.28
CA GLU A 54 11.19 12.08 7.14
C GLU A 54 12.58 11.49 6.88
N GLU A 55 13.62 12.34 6.91
CA GLU A 55 15.04 11.90 6.91
C GLU A 55 15.42 11.18 8.21
#